data_AF-A0A7W7HC98-F1
#
_entry.id   AF-A0A7W7HC98-F1
#
_cell.length_a   1.000
_cell.length_b   1.000
_cell.length_c   1.000
_cell.angle_alpha   90.00
_cell.angle_beta   90.00
_cell.angle_gamma   90.00
#
_symmetry.space_group_name_H-M   'P 1'
#
loop_
_entity.id
_entity.type
_entity.pdbx_description
1 polymer ?
#
loop_
_entity_poly.entity_id
_entity_poly.type
_entity_poly.pdbx_seq_one_letter_code
_entity_poly.pdbx_strand_id
1 'polypeptide(L)'
;MDHTQRHGEHARSTHTVESGDTADYIASAGTGADGLIRIELDGDGRLWDVVLDPQVTELTVDELRTALFDAITEAQAGMETEHRTAYEEAVADVNTTAERRFAEISAALRDLSRRAAGR
;
A
#
# COMPACT_ATOMS: atom_id res chain seq x y z
N MET A 1 48.34 15.22 20.63
CA MET A 1 47.63 14.74 21.83
C MET A 1 46.74 15.90 22.25
N ASP A 2 45.42 15.87 22.19
CA ASP A 2 44.49 14.77 22.33
C ASP A 2 43.18 15.07 21.56
N HIS A 3 42.61 14.04 20.97
CA HIS A 3 41.32 14.01 20.25
C HIS A 3 40.26 13.46 21.22
N THR A 4 39.07 14.06 21.28
CA THR A 4 37.74 13.42 21.56
C THR A 4 36.73 14.55 21.83
N GLN A 5 35.76 14.89 20.98
CA GLN A 5 34.68 14.14 20.34
C GLN A 5 33.65 13.58 21.34
N ARG A 6 32.50 14.25 21.46
CA ARG A 6 31.17 13.60 21.65
C ARG A 6 30.03 14.59 21.39
N HIS A 7 29.67 14.75 20.11
CA HIS A 7 28.29 15.04 19.74
C HIS A 7 27.57 13.69 19.69
N GLY A 8 26.43 13.61 20.37
CA GLY A 8 25.63 12.41 20.49
C GLY A 8 24.25 12.76 21.03
N GLU A 9 23.59 13.73 20.41
CA GLU A 9 22.15 13.89 20.56
C GLU A 9 21.50 12.97 19.54
N HIS A 10 21.18 11.77 20.01
CA HIS A 10 20.35 10.82 19.30
C HIS A 10 19.00 11.48 18.96
N ALA A 11 18.73 11.65 17.66
CA ALA A 11 17.39 11.89 17.15
C ALA A 11 16.53 10.65 17.41
N ARG A 12 16.01 10.53 18.64
CA ARG A 12 15.02 9.53 19.00
C ARG A 12 13.67 10.03 18.48
N SER A 13 13.23 9.51 17.33
CA SER A 13 11.85 9.70 16.89
C SER A 13 10.91 9.02 17.89
N THR A 14 10.16 9.82 18.65
CA THR A 14 9.12 9.35 19.58
C THR A 14 7.76 9.53 18.93
N HIS A 15 7.40 8.66 17.99
CA HIS A 15 5.99 8.49 17.67
C HIS A 15 5.39 7.57 18.73
N THR A 16 4.75 8.20 19.72
CA THR A 16 4.02 7.49 20.78
C THR A 16 2.77 6.90 20.16
N VAL A 17 2.71 5.56 20.11
CA VAL A 17 1.58 4.80 19.58
C VAL A 17 0.42 4.93 20.58
N GLU A 18 -0.47 5.89 20.36
CA GLU A 18 -1.77 5.90 21.03
C GLU A 18 -2.60 4.76 20.44
N SER A 19 -2.89 3.78 21.30
CA SER A 19 -3.59 2.56 20.96
C SER A 19 -5.00 2.84 20.46
N GLY A 20 -5.25 2.51 19.19
CA GLY A 20 -6.57 2.49 18.58
C GLY A 20 -6.50 1.92 17.17
N ASP A 21 -6.74 0.62 17.04
CA ASP A 21 -7.08 -0.06 15.78
C ASP A 21 -6.04 0.09 14.65
N THR A 22 -4.88 -0.56 14.79
CA THR A 22 -3.83 -0.59 13.76
C THR A 22 -4.25 -1.50 12.60
N ALA A 23 -5.10 -0.97 11.72
CA ALA A 23 -5.07 -1.35 10.32
C ALA A 23 -3.64 -1.06 9.80
N ASP A 24 -3.08 -1.97 9.01
CA ASP A 24 -1.74 -1.81 8.42
C ASP A 24 -1.63 -0.43 7.75
N TYR A 25 -0.84 0.47 8.35
CA TYR A 25 -0.63 1.81 7.82
C TYR A 25 0.29 1.80 6.60
N ILE A 26 0.98 0.70 6.33
CA ILE A 26 1.88 0.53 5.20
C ILE A 26 1.07 0.04 4.01
N ALA A 27 0.92 0.90 3.00
CA ALA A 27 0.24 0.57 1.75
C ALA A 27 1.23 0.16 0.65
N SER A 28 2.51 0.48 0.78
CA SER A 28 3.50 -0.08 -0.13
C SER A 28 4.91 0.07 0.40
N ALA A 29 5.82 -0.75 -0.11
CA ALA A 29 7.24 -0.64 0.17
C ALA A 29 8.06 -0.83 -1.10
N GLY A 30 9.19 -0.13 -1.18
CA GLY A 30 10.16 -0.26 -2.25
C GLY A 30 11.58 -0.34 -1.69
N THR A 31 12.48 -0.92 -2.47
CA THR A 31 13.84 -1.23 -2.06
C THR A 31 14.87 -0.68 -3.04
N GLY A 32 16.06 -0.34 -2.53
CA GLY A 32 17.15 0.21 -3.31
C GLY A 32 18.49 -0.34 -2.86
N ALA A 33 19.48 -0.31 -3.76
CA ALA A 33 20.84 -0.83 -3.53
C ALA A 33 20.83 -2.24 -2.90
N ASP A 34 20.22 -3.21 -3.59
CA ASP A 34 20.15 -4.62 -3.13
C ASP A 34 19.54 -4.80 -1.72
N GLY A 35 18.61 -3.92 -1.35
CA GLY A 35 17.89 -3.99 -0.07
C GLY A 35 18.55 -3.24 1.08
N LEU A 36 19.64 -2.51 0.83
CA LEU A 36 20.25 -1.63 1.83
C LEU A 36 19.36 -0.44 2.18
N ILE A 37 18.42 -0.09 1.30
CA ILE A 37 17.43 0.97 1.51
C ILE A 37 16.05 0.34 1.36
N ARG A 38 15.16 0.62 2.32
CA ARG A 38 13.74 0.34 2.22
C ARG A 38 12.94 1.59 2.55
N ILE A 39 11.96 1.89 1.72
CA ILE A 39 11.05 3.02 1.87
C ILE A 39 9.64 2.50 1.94
N GLU A 40 8.89 2.96 2.93
CA GLU A 40 7.50 2.59 3.16
C GLU A 40 6.60 3.81 2.96
N LEU A 41 5.50 3.60 2.25
CA LEU A 41 4.48 4.62 2.00
C LEU A 41 3.18 4.25 2.70
N ASP A 42 2.48 5.26 3.21
CA ASP A 42 1.13 5.10 3.73
C ASP A 42 0.07 5.05 2.62
N GLY A 43 -1.19 4.82 2.99
CA GLY A 43 -2.32 4.76 2.04
C GLY A 43 -2.55 6.04 1.23
N ASP A 44 -2.03 7.19 1.69
CA ASP A 44 -2.07 8.46 0.96
C ASP A 44 -0.83 8.68 0.07
N GLY A 45 0.10 7.72 0.07
CA GLY A 45 1.36 7.78 -0.67
C GLY A 45 2.39 8.69 -0.04
N ARG A 46 2.22 9.03 1.23
CA ARG A 46 3.19 9.81 2.00
C ARG A 46 4.22 8.88 2.59
N LEU A 47 5.42 9.42 2.79
CA LEU A 47 6.50 8.70 3.43
C LEU A 47 6.11 8.34 4.86
N TRP A 48 6.02 7.04 5.13
CA TRP A 48 5.75 6.49 6.45
C TRP A 48 7.04 6.20 7.21
N ASP A 49 7.95 5.44 6.60
CA ASP A 49 9.24 5.08 7.20
C ASP A 49 10.36 4.94 6.15
N VAL A 50 11.60 5.11 6.61
CA VAL A 50 12.83 4.86 5.84
C VAL A 50 13.78 4.02 6.69
N VAL A 51 14.09 2.83 6.20
CA VAL A 51 15.07 1.93 6.82
C VAL A 51 16.33 1.93 5.98
N LEU A 52 17.45 2.29 6.60
CA LEU A 52 18.77 2.28 5.99
C LEU A 52 19.64 1.27 6.71
N ASP A 53 20.18 0.30 5.96
CA ASP A 53 21.24 -0.55 6.44
C ASP A 53 22.53 0.27 6.62
N PRO A 54 23.31 0.11 7.69
CA PRO A 54 24.56 0.86 7.88
C PRO A 54 25.55 0.76 6.71
N GLN A 55 25.52 -0.31 5.92
CA GLN A 55 26.35 -0.47 4.72
C GLN A 55 26.05 0.55 3.63
N VAL A 56 24.95 1.31 3.69
CA VAL A 56 24.72 2.47 2.79
C VAL A 56 25.83 3.50 2.86
N THR A 57 26.61 3.53 3.95
CA THR A 57 27.77 4.41 4.10
C THR A 57 28.95 4.05 3.18
N GLU A 58 28.94 2.85 2.60
CA GLU A 58 29.91 2.41 1.59
C GLU A 58 29.55 2.90 0.19
N LEU A 59 28.30 3.34 -0.02
CA LEU A 59 27.83 3.89 -1.29
C LEU A 59 28.39 5.30 -1.52
N THR A 60 28.71 5.60 -2.77
CA THR A 60 28.93 6.98 -3.20
C THR A 60 27.64 7.79 -3.11
N VAL A 61 27.76 9.11 -3.10
CA VAL A 61 26.59 10.01 -3.06
C VAL A 61 25.65 9.77 -4.26
N ASP A 62 26.20 9.49 -5.44
CA ASP A 62 25.41 9.22 -6.64
C ASP A 62 24.69 7.86 -6.55
N GLU A 63 25.33 6.83 -6.01
CA GLU A 63 24.72 5.52 -5.78
C GLU A 63 23.61 5.61 -4.73
N LEU A 64 23.86 6.27 -3.60
CA LEU A 64 22.85 6.50 -2.56
C LEU A 64 21.65 7.27 -3.10
N ARG A 65 21.89 8.34 -3.87
CA ARG A 65 20.82 9.12 -4.50
C ARG A 65 20.00 8.24 -5.44
N THR A 66 20.66 7.45 -6.28
CA THR A 66 19.98 6.58 -7.26
C THR A 66 19.15 5.53 -6.53
N ALA A 67 19.72 4.86 -5.53
CA ALA A 67 19.04 3.85 -4.74
C ALA A 67 17.81 4.39 -3.98
N LEU A 68 17.87 5.63 -3.48
CA LEU A 68 16.70 6.30 -2.89
C LEU A 68 15.61 6.55 -3.93
N PHE A 69 15.97 7.01 -5.14
CA PHE A 69 14.99 7.20 -6.22
C PHE A 69 14.38 5.88 -6.67
N ASP A 70 15.18 4.83 -6.80
CA ASP A 70 14.69 3.50 -7.17
C ASP A 70 13.70 2.97 -6.14
N ALA A 71 14.05 3.06 -4.83
CA ALA A 71 13.18 2.62 -3.75
C ALA A 71 11.86 3.41 -3.68
N ILE A 72 11.89 4.74 -3.87
CA ILE A 72 10.66 5.56 -3.92
C ILE A 72 9.81 5.17 -5.12
N THR A 73 10.44 5.00 -6.29
CA THR A 73 9.74 4.68 -7.53
C THR A 73 9.08 3.32 -7.45
N GLU A 74 9.77 2.32 -6.89
CA GLU A 74 9.22 0.98 -6.65
C GLU A 74 8.03 1.05 -5.68
N ALA A 75 8.16 1.77 -4.56
CA ALA A 75 7.07 1.91 -3.59
C ALA A 75 5.82 2.58 -4.22
N GLN A 76 6.01 3.63 -5.02
CA GLN A 76 4.91 4.29 -5.73
C GLN A 76 4.24 3.39 -6.76
N ALA A 77 5.02 2.57 -7.49
CA ALA A 77 4.46 1.61 -8.44
C ALA A 77 3.67 0.49 -7.75
N GLY A 78 4.09 0.09 -6.55
CA GLY A 78 3.34 -0.86 -5.72
C GLY A 78 1.95 -0.34 -5.34
N MET A 79 1.84 0.94 -4.98
CA MET A 79 0.54 1.57 -4.66
C MET A 79 -0.47 1.53 -5.81
N GLU A 80 -0.03 1.80 -7.04
CA GLU A 80 -0.92 1.73 -8.21
C GLU A 80 -1.47 0.32 -8.42
N THR A 81 -0.67 -0.70 -8.11
CA THR A 81 -1.06 -2.10 -8.25
C THR A 81 -2.06 -2.53 -7.19
N GLU A 82 -1.89 -2.08 -5.94
CA GLU A 82 -2.85 -2.37 -4.87
C GLU A 82 -4.19 -1.70 -5.12
N HIS A 83 -4.20 -0.41 -5.48
CA HIS A 83 -5.43 0.31 -5.80
C HIS A 83 -6.18 -0.31 -6.98
N ARG A 84 -5.45 -0.75 -8.02
CA ARG A 84 -6.04 -1.44 -9.16
C ARG A 84 -6.66 -2.78 -8.77
N THR A 85 -5.94 -3.59 -7.99
CA THR A 85 -6.43 -4.90 -7.53
C THR A 85 -7.70 -4.73 -6.69
N ALA A 86 -7.70 -3.79 -5.75
CA ALA A 86 -8.87 -3.49 -4.92
C ALA A 86 -10.08 -3.03 -5.76
N TYR A 87 -9.85 -2.22 -6.79
CA TYR A 87 -10.90 -1.82 -7.72
C TYR A 87 -11.45 -3.00 -8.53
N GLU A 88 -10.59 -3.86 -9.06
CA GLU A 88 -10.99 -5.04 -9.83
C GLU A 88 -11.83 -6.01 -8.99
N GLU A 89 -11.45 -6.24 -7.73
CA GLU A 89 -12.22 -7.04 -6.79
C GLU A 89 -13.59 -6.42 -6.50
N ALA A 90 -13.63 -5.10 -6.24
CA ALA A 90 -14.89 -4.39 -6.02
C ALA A 90 -15.82 -4.47 -7.25
N VAL A 91 -15.28 -4.34 -8.46
CA VAL A 91 -16.05 -4.48 -9.70
C VAL A 91 -16.59 -5.90 -9.86
N ALA A 92 -15.77 -6.91 -9.58
CA ALA A 92 -16.17 -8.31 -9.66
C ALA A 92 -17.30 -8.65 -8.67
N ASP A 93 -17.23 -8.13 -7.45
CA ASP A 93 -18.28 -8.32 -6.44
C ASP A 93 -19.59 -7.62 -6.84
N VAL A 94 -19.50 -6.37 -7.30
CA VAL A 94 -20.66 -5.63 -7.80
C VAL A 94 -21.31 -6.35 -8.97
N ASN A 95 -20.52 -6.87 -9.92
CA ASN A 95 -21.06 -7.60 -11.06
C ASN A 95 -21.74 -8.90 -10.63
N THR A 96 -21.11 -9.67 -9.73
CA THR A 96 -21.69 -10.90 -9.18
C THR A 96 -23.02 -10.63 -8.47
N THR A 97 -23.08 -9.53 -7.69
CA THR A 97 -24.31 -9.11 -7.03
C THR A 97 -25.37 -8.68 -8.04
N ALA A 98 -25.00 -7.92 -9.08
CA ALA A 98 -25.92 -7.50 -10.14
C ALA A 98 -26.52 -8.71 -10.88
N GLU A 99 -25.69 -9.68 -11.27
CA GLU A 99 -26.12 -10.92 -11.93
C GLU A 99 -27.13 -11.70 -11.09
N ARG A 100 -26.86 -11.85 -9.78
CA ARG A 100 -27.81 -12.48 -8.85
C ARG A 100 -29.14 -11.74 -8.80
N ARG A 101 -29.12 -10.41 -8.70
CA ARG A 101 -30.34 -9.58 -8.68
C ARG A 101 -31.12 -9.68 -9.99
N PHE A 102 -30.44 -9.70 -11.12
CA PHE A 102 -31.07 -9.90 -12.43
C PHE A 102 -31.75 -11.27 -12.53
N ALA A 103 -31.11 -12.33 -12.04
CA ALA A 103 -31.71 -13.67 -12.02
C ALA A 103 -32.96 -13.72 -11.14
N GLU A 104 -32.92 -13.12 -9.94
CA GLU A 104 -34.06 -13.01 -9.03
C GLU A 104 -35.25 -12.27 -9.67
N ILE A 105 -34.98 -11.09 -10.26
CA ILE A 105 -36.01 -10.28 -10.93
C ILE A 105 -36.61 -11.04 -12.11
N SER A 106 -35.76 -11.67 -12.93
CA SER A 106 -36.20 -12.42 -14.11
C SER A 106 -37.10 -13.60 -13.73
N ALA A 107 -36.76 -14.31 -12.64
CA ALA A 107 -37.58 -15.39 -12.11
C ALA A 107 -38.94 -14.88 -11.60
N ALA A 108 -38.97 -13.77 -10.86
CA ALA A 108 -40.20 -13.16 -10.35
C ALA A 108 -41.12 -12.68 -11.49
N LEU A 109 -40.56 -12.03 -12.51
CA LEU A 109 -41.32 -11.60 -13.69
C LEU A 109 -41.88 -12.77 -14.49
N ARG A 110 -41.09 -13.85 -14.64
CA ARG A 110 -41.54 -15.07 -15.33
C ARG A 110 -42.68 -15.76 -14.58
N ASP A 111 -42.62 -15.81 -13.25
CA ASP A 111 -43.70 -16.34 -12.43
C ASP A 111 -44.97 -15.47 -12.51
N LEU A 112 -44.84 -14.14 -12.46
CA LEU A 112 -45.95 -13.22 -12.64
C LEU A 112 -46.63 -13.39 -14.01
N SER A 113 -45.85 -13.46 -15.09
CA SER A 113 -46.33 -13.71 -16.45
C SER A 113 -47.12 -15.03 -16.53
N ARG A 114 -46.60 -16.10 -15.93
CA ARG A 114 -47.29 -17.40 -15.88
C ARG A 114 -48.62 -17.31 -15.12
N ARG A 115 -48.65 -16.61 -13.99
CA ARG A 115 -49.89 -16.40 -13.22
C ARG A 115 -50.91 -15.54 -13.96
N ALA A 116 -50.46 -14.56 -14.75
CA ALA A 116 -51.34 -13.71 -15.55
C ALA A 116 -51.96 -14.45 -16.75
N ALA A 117 -51.23 -15.38 -17.38
CA ALA A 117 -51.71 -16.17 -18.52
C ALA A 117 -52.64 -17.34 -18.15
N GLY A 118 -52.72 -17.70 -16.86
CA GLY A 118 -53.60 -18.76 -16.34
C GLY A 118 -54.99 -18.28 -15.91
N ARG A 119 -55.33 -17.01 -16.16
CA ARG A 119 -56.68 -16.42 -16.02
C ARG A 119 -57.28 -16.18 -17.39
#